data_AF-A0AAU3AXD6-F1
#
_entry.id   AF-A0AAU3AXD6-F1
#
_cell.length_a   1.000
_cell.length_b   1.000
_cell.length_c   1.000
_cell.angle_alpha   90.00
_cell.angle_beta   90.00
_cell.angle_gamma   90.00
#
_symmetry.space_group_name_H-M   'P 1'
#
loop_
_entity.id
_entity.type
_entity.pdbx_description
1 polymer ?
#
loop_
_entity_poly.entity_id
_entity_poly.type
_entity_poly.pdbx_seq_one_letter_code
_entity_poly.pdbx_strand_id
1 'polypeptide(L)'
;MWQGQQPPGGEQNPQDPNQNPYQQPGYQQPNPYQQPTQPGYQAPPPQAPPGGHQQPGYGYPQQPNPYQQPTVPQYPVGAPPGPPMPPQNDDGGKKKTTLIAIVAATAVVVAAVVTGVVVMKDDGKKDDKADDKKPSKSSSAPAQASPTAQPNPRGDSTQDMKPTIEGWKVITNPKWGTAFDVPSDWEFKGPSWAGGFEDHANPTGKPIIMQSAPAYYKPKWCTEDSNHDGNTEDTELAGTGTKGADGAKNTDEVAENQVPWWVYGAYTQPDKNIIKMVKPVPYTTKSGIVGSLARASATGVKKTSKCDTDGKAVTFGFKNAKGDFVAWSLYSATGVNGAVTDETIDKILSTVRLAGQPTG
;
A
#
# COMPACT_ATOMS: atom_id res chain seq x y z
N MET A 1 7.70 17.23 -20.99
CA MET A 1 6.68 16.89 -19.98
C MET A 1 6.26 15.45 -20.21
N TRP A 2 6.06 14.66 -19.16
CA TRP A 2 5.66 13.25 -19.28
C TRP A 2 4.15 13.17 -19.63
N GLN A 3 3.74 12.19 -20.42
CA GLN A 3 2.31 11.99 -20.71
C GLN A 3 1.62 11.50 -19.43
N GLY A 4 0.46 12.06 -19.06
CA GLY A 4 -0.25 11.67 -17.84
C GLY A 4 0.11 12.45 -16.56
N GLN A 5 0.70 13.65 -16.65
CA GLN A 5 0.80 14.55 -15.48
C GLN A 5 -0.58 15.10 -15.06
N GLN A 6 -1.33 14.32 -14.28
CA GLN A 6 -2.19 14.87 -13.23
C GLN A 6 -1.41 14.88 -11.90
N PRO A 7 -1.58 15.90 -11.05
CA PRO A 7 -1.03 15.86 -9.69
C PRO A 7 -1.74 14.77 -8.87
N PRO A 8 -1.05 14.11 -7.91
CA PRO A 8 -1.71 13.27 -6.91
C PRO A 8 -2.84 14.07 -6.24
N GLY A 9 -4.02 13.46 -6.15
CA GLY A 9 -5.27 14.17 -5.93
C GLY A 9 -5.27 15.12 -4.71
N GLY A 10 -5.82 16.31 -4.90
CA GLY A 10 -6.16 17.21 -3.80
C GLY A 10 -7.37 16.64 -3.05
N GLU A 11 -7.17 16.30 -1.78
CA GLU A 11 -8.19 15.70 -0.93
C GLU A 11 -9.31 16.72 -0.63
N GLN A 12 -10.50 16.54 -1.23
CA GLN A 12 -11.71 17.16 -0.70
C GLN A 12 -12.16 16.36 0.53
N ASN A 13 -11.76 16.88 1.69
CA ASN A 13 -12.06 16.36 3.03
C ASN A 13 -13.51 15.89 3.22
N PRO A 14 -13.74 14.58 3.45
CA PRO A 14 -15.02 14.07 3.92
C PRO A 14 -15.02 13.85 5.44
N GLN A 15 -16.11 14.30 6.09
CA GLN A 15 -16.59 13.93 7.44
C GLN A 15 -15.94 14.64 8.65
N ASP A 16 -16.65 15.69 9.09
CA ASP A 16 -16.75 16.08 10.51
C ASP A 16 -17.30 14.88 11.33
N PRO A 17 -16.65 14.46 12.44
CA PRO A 17 -17.10 13.30 13.22
C PRO A 17 -18.42 13.43 14.00
N ASN A 18 -19.06 14.60 14.09
CA ASN A 18 -20.21 14.83 14.97
C ASN A 18 -21.56 15.00 14.24
N GLN A 19 -22.10 13.91 13.68
CA GLN A 19 -23.48 13.85 13.15
C GLN A 19 -24.30 12.77 13.89
N ASN A 20 -25.36 13.21 14.59
CA ASN A 20 -26.23 12.37 15.42
C ASN A 20 -27.40 11.80 14.57
N PRO A 21 -27.59 10.47 14.46
CA PRO A 21 -28.39 9.85 13.39
C PRO A 21 -29.93 9.94 13.52
N TYR A 22 -30.48 10.94 14.21
CA TYR A 22 -31.93 11.14 14.35
C TYR A 22 -32.37 12.62 14.20
N GLN A 23 -32.56 13.08 12.97
CA GLN A 23 -33.58 14.10 12.61
C GLN A 23 -34.14 13.85 11.21
N GLN A 24 -35.42 14.14 11.00
CA GLN A 24 -36.08 14.15 9.69
C GLN A 24 -36.35 15.60 9.23
N PRO A 25 -36.43 15.86 7.91
CA PRO A 25 -36.57 17.22 7.39
C PRO A 25 -38.01 17.74 7.48
N GLY A 26 -38.19 18.88 8.15
CA GLY A 26 -39.35 19.76 7.98
C GLY A 26 -40.42 19.69 9.09
N TYR A 27 -40.29 20.57 10.09
CA TYR A 27 -41.37 21.35 10.72
C TYR A 27 -40.72 22.29 11.75
N GLN A 28 -40.86 23.62 11.58
CA GLN A 28 -40.41 24.58 12.59
C GLN A 28 -41.54 24.90 13.56
N GLN A 29 -41.28 24.82 14.87
CA GLN A 29 -42.10 25.46 15.90
C GLN A 29 -41.39 26.70 16.49
N PRO A 30 -42.12 27.74 16.94
CA PRO A 30 -41.52 28.93 17.53
C PRO A 30 -41.07 28.71 18.98
N ASN A 31 -39.90 29.25 19.36
CA ASN A 31 -39.40 29.22 20.74
C ASN A 31 -39.85 30.50 21.50
N PRO A 32 -40.57 30.41 22.65
CA PRO A 32 -41.40 31.52 23.16
C PRO A 32 -40.71 32.53 24.10
N TYR A 33 -39.41 32.78 23.97
CA TYR A 33 -38.67 33.70 24.86
C TYR A 33 -37.77 34.73 24.14
N GLN A 34 -38.38 35.79 23.59
CA GLN A 34 -37.78 37.13 23.52
C GLN A 34 -38.86 38.22 23.64
N GLN A 35 -38.51 39.36 24.24
CA GLN A 35 -39.31 40.60 24.26
C GLN A 35 -38.43 41.80 23.82
N PRO A 36 -39.01 42.92 23.35
CA PRO A 36 -38.55 43.49 22.08
C PRO A 36 -38.04 44.94 22.13
N THR A 37 -37.35 45.35 21.06
CA THR A 37 -37.19 46.76 20.66
C THR A 37 -37.42 46.94 19.15
N GLN A 38 -37.88 48.13 18.76
CA GLN A 38 -38.59 48.46 17.51
C GLN A 38 -37.65 48.91 16.33
N PRO A 39 -38.15 49.08 15.08
CA PRO A 39 -37.40 48.76 13.85
C PRO A 39 -36.96 49.96 12.97
N GLY A 40 -36.33 49.68 11.82
CA GLY A 40 -35.90 50.70 10.84
C GLY A 40 -35.77 50.25 9.36
N TYR A 41 -36.91 50.14 8.66
CA TYR A 41 -37.11 50.36 7.20
C TYR A 41 -36.39 49.49 6.13
N GLN A 42 -36.85 49.64 4.87
CA GLN A 42 -36.66 48.72 3.73
C GLN A 42 -36.12 49.45 2.48
N ALA A 43 -35.40 48.74 1.60
CA ALA A 43 -35.23 49.12 0.18
C ALA A 43 -34.89 47.87 -0.71
N PRO A 44 -35.54 47.68 -1.88
CA PRO A 44 -35.25 46.56 -2.81
C PRO A 44 -34.26 46.93 -3.94
N PRO A 45 -33.67 45.94 -4.65
CA PRO A 45 -32.63 46.15 -5.68
C PRO A 45 -33.17 46.32 -7.12
N PRO A 46 -32.50 47.12 -7.99
CA PRO A 46 -32.74 47.15 -9.44
C PRO A 46 -31.97 46.05 -10.21
N GLN A 47 -32.47 45.67 -11.39
CA GLN A 47 -31.89 44.67 -12.30
C GLN A 47 -31.24 45.31 -13.55
N ALA A 48 -30.44 44.54 -14.29
CA ALA A 48 -29.72 44.99 -15.50
C ALA A 48 -30.48 44.71 -16.82
N PRO A 49 -30.29 45.54 -17.87
CA PRO A 49 -30.57 45.21 -19.28
C PRO A 49 -29.30 45.22 -20.20
N PRO A 50 -29.37 44.82 -21.49
CA PRO A 50 -28.24 44.10 -22.14
C PRO A 50 -27.75 44.56 -23.54
N GLY A 51 -26.54 44.07 -23.92
CA GLY A 51 -26.15 43.75 -25.32
C GLY A 51 -25.37 44.80 -26.16
N GLY A 52 -24.49 44.36 -27.07
CA GLY A 52 -23.87 45.25 -28.09
C GLY A 52 -22.51 44.80 -28.68
N HIS A 53 -22.35 44.86 -30.00
CA HIS A 53 -21.29 44.26 -30.85
C HIS A 53 -19.92 44.98 -30.98
N GLN A 54 -18.90 44.20 -31.39
CA GLN A 54 -17.77 44.48 -32.33
C GLN A 54 -16.58 45.45 -32.07
N GLN A 55 -15.36 44.86 -32.25
CA GLN A 55 -14.13 45.39 -32.88
C GLN A 55 -13.25 46.48 -32.18
N PRO A 56 -11.95 46.66 -32.60
CA PRO A 56 -10.86 47.03 -31.67
C PRO A 56 -10.22 48.43 -31.84
N GLY A 57 -9.44 48.87 -30.84
CA GLY A 57 -8.59 50.06 -30.90
C GLY A 57 -7.46 50.07 -29.85
N TYR A 58 -6.36 50.77 -30.15
CA TYR A 58 -5.18 50.97 -29.27
C TYR A 58 -5.32 52.27 -28.44
N GLY A 59 -4.77 52.31 -27.20
CA GLY A 59 -4.61 53.56 -26.44
C GLY A 59 -3.99 53.39 -25.03
N TYR A 60 -2.94 54.19 -24.73
CA TYR A 60 -2.34 54.40 -23.40
C TYR A 60 -2.98 55.63 -22.71
N PRO A 61 -2.67 55.97 -21.44
CA PRO A 61 -2.44 55.17 -20.22
C PRO A 61 -3.30 55.64 -19.02
N GLN A 62 -3.19 55.01 -17.84
CA GLN A 62 -3.82 55.47 -16.58
C GLN A 62 -2.91 55.35 -15.35
N GLN A 63 -3.25 56.05 -14.26
CA GLN A 63 -2.34 56.43 -13.16
C GLN A 63 -2.15 55.39 -12.03
N PRO A 64 -1.05 55.49 -11.24
CA PRO A 64 -0.86 54.72 -10.00
C PRO A 64 -1.71 55.25 -8.82
N ASN A 65 -2.11 54.34 -7.92
CA ASN A 65 -2.96 54.62 -6.75
C ASN A 65 -2.14 55.11 -5.51
N PRO A 66 -2.42 56.29 -4.92
CA PRO A 66 -1.51 56.94 -3.96
C PRO A 66 -1.83 56.69 -2.46
N TYR A 67 -1.70 55.45 -1.97
CA TYR A 67 -1.68 55.17 -0.52
C TYR A 67 -0.66 54.09 -0.12
N GLN A 68 0.56 54.52 0.17
CA GLN A 68 1.61 53.76 0.85
C GLN A 68 2.36 54.74 1.78
N GLN A 69 2.43 54.45 3.08
CA GLN A 69 3.29 55.19 4.02
C GLN A 69 4.55 54.37 4.36
N PRO A 70 5.73 54.99 4.43
CA PRO A 70 6.98 54.27 4.69
C PRO A 70 7.22 54.05 6.19
N THR A 71 7.61 52.84 6.57
CA THR A 71 8.20 52.53 7.88
C THR A 71 9.66 52.10 7.70
N VAL A 72 10.54 52.60 8.58
CA VAL A 72 12.00 52.47 8.45
C VAL A 72 12.54 51.24 9.18
N PRO A 73 13.62 50.60 8.69
CA PRO A 73 14.28 49.50 9.39
C PRO A 73 15.05 49.99 10.62
N GLN A 74 15.02 49.21 11.70
CA GLN A 74 15.79 49.43 12.93
C GLN A 74 16.74 48.26 13.18
N TYR A 75 18.01 48.57 13.48
CA TYR A 75 19.02 47.59 13.85
C TYR A 75 19.02 47.35 15.37
N PRO A 76 19.01 46.09 15.86
CA PRO A 76 19.31 45.80 17.26
C PRO A 76 20.82 45.82 17.52
N VAL A 77 21.24 46.48 18.60
CA VAL A 77 22.62 46.49 19.11
C VAL A 77 22.80 45.38 20.15
N GLY A 78 23.97 44.75 20.21
CA GLY A 78 24.26 43.60 21.07
C GLY A 78 24.52 43.94 22.55
N ALA A 79 24.35 42.92 23.41
CA ALA A 79 24.63 42.93 24.85
C ALA A 79 25.26 41.58 25.29
N PRO A 80 25.98 41.49 26.43
CA PRO A 80 26.90 40.39 26.72
C PRO A 80 26.24 39.09 27.23
N PRO A 81 26.95 37.94 27.14
CA PRO A 81 26.40 36.63 27.50
C PRO A 81 26.32 36.37 29.02
N GLY A 82 25.28 35.64 29.43
CA GLY A 82 25.12 35.09 30.80
C GLY A 82 25.56 33.62 30.92
N PRO A 83 25.73 33.09 32.15
CA PRO A 83 26.18 31.72 32.39
C PRO A 83 25.07 30.68 32.12
N PRO A 84 25.44 29.42 31.80
CA PRO A 84 24.48 28.34 31.53
C PRO A 84 23.79 27.81 32.79
N MET A 85 22.53 27.40 32.65
CA MET A 85 21.74 26.72 33.70
C MET A 85 21.28 25.34 33.17
N PRO A 86 21.35 24.26 33.97
CA PRO A 86 20.93 22.93 33.53
C PRO A 86 19.40 22.82 33.43
N PRO A 87 18.86 22.00 32.50
CA PRO A 87 17.42 21.79 32.38
C PRO A 87 16.90 20.86 33.50
N GLN A 88 15.75 21.21 34.05
CA GLN A 88 14.96 20.35 34.93
C GLN A 88 13.53 20.27 34.39
N ASN A 89 12.93 19.08 34.45
CA ASN A 89 11.53 18.82 34.07
C ASN A 89 10.58 19.50 35.11
N ASP A 90 9.31 19.82 34.85
CA ASP A 90 8.26 18.91 34.39
C ASP A 90 7.11 19.60 33.60
N ASP A 91 6.32 18.74 32.93
CA ASP A 91 4.94 18.87 32.41
C ASP A 91 4.34 20.22 31.99
N GLY A 92 3.92 20.31 30.70
CA GLY A 92 3.24 21.52 30.20
C GLY A 92 2.67 21.56 28.77
N GLY A 93 2.20 20.45 28.16
CA GLY A 93 1.20 20.54 27.08
C GLY A 93 1.50 19.99 25.67
N LYS A 94 0.82 18.89 25.35
CA LYS A 94 0.20 18.56 24.04
C LYS A 94 1.02 18.82 22.75
N LYS A 95 1.87 17.87 22.37
CA LYS A 95 2.01 17.44 20.96
C LYS A 95 1.94 15.90 20.89
N LYS A 96 1.10 15.35 20.00
CA LYS A 96 1.01 13.91 19.77
C LYS A 96 2.12 13.47 18.79
N THR A 97 3.32 13.25 19.30
CA THR A 97 4.38 12.59 18.53
C THR A 97 4.10 11.09 18.49
N THR A 98 3.80 10.55 17.31
CA THR A 98 3.67 9.09 17.11
C THR A 98 5.05 8.45 17.15
N LEU A 99 5.46 7.98 18.33
CA LEU A 99 6.66 7.15 18.47
C LEU A 99 6.42 5.78 17.84
N ILE A 100 7.06 5.53 16.69
CA ILE A 100 7.13 4.19 16.09
C ILE A 100 8.16 3.40 16.90
N ALA A 101 7.68 2.49 17.75
CA ALA A 101 8.53 1.63 18.57
C ALA A 101 9.10 0.48 17.71
N ILE A 102 10.32 0.64 17.19
CA ILE A 102 11.08 -0.44 16.56
C ILE A 102 11.60 -1.38 17.66
N VAL A 103 10.85 -2.45 17.95
CA VAL A 103 11.24 -3.46 18.94
C VAL A 103 12.19 -4.47 18.30
N ALA A 104 13.50 -4.20 18.41
CA ALA A 104 14.54 -5.16 18.07
C ALA A 104 14.72 -6.18 19.22
N ALA A 105 14.22 -7.41 19.03
CA ALA A 105 14.28 -8.47 20.04
C ALA A 105 14.62 -9.84 19.41
N THR A 106 15.87 -10.01 18.97
CA THR A 106 16.39 -11.30 18.47
C THR A 106 16.75 -12.25 19.62
N ALA A 107 15.84 -13.16 19.97
CA ALA A 107 16.13 -14.29 20.85
C ALA A 107 16.31 -15.57 20.02
N VAL A 108 17.55 -15.95 19.71
CA VAL A 108 17.87 -17.19 18.97
C VAL A 108 17.90 -18.36 19.93
N VAL A 109 16.91 -19.26 19.84
CA VAL A 109 16.90 -20.55 20.55
C VAL A 109 16.97 -21.68 19.52
N VAL A 110 18.14 -22.30 19.38
CA VAL A 110 18.34 -23.46 18.51
C VAL A 110 17.92 -24.73 19.27
N ALA A 111 16.70 -25.20 19.04
CA ALA A 111 16.20 -26.48 19.52
C ALA A 111 16.31 -27.54 18.41
N ALA A 112 17.45 -28.24 18.33
CA ALA A 112 17.64 -29.32 17.38
C ALA A 112 16.93 -30.61 17.85
N VAL A 113 15.81 -30.95 17.23
CA VAL A 113 15.08 -32.21 17.49
C VAL A 113 15.46 -33.23 16.42
N VAL A 114 16.28 -34.22 16.79
CA VAL A 114 16.64 -35.35 15.92
C VAL A 114 15.52 -36.40 15.98
N THR A 115 14.90 -36.70 14.84
CA THR A 115 13.88 -37.76 14.73
C THR A 115 14.53 -39.14 14.69
N GLY A 116 14.65 -39.80 15.85
CA GLY A 116 15.15 -41.18 15.97
C GLY A 116 14.00 -42.20 15.97
N VAL A 117 13.70 -42.80 14.81
CA VAL A 117 12.83 -43.98 14.74
C VAL A 117 13.68 -45.24 14.85
N VAL A 118 13.59 -45.95 15.98
CA VAL A 118 14.11 -47.31 16.13
C VAL A 118 13.02 -48.21 16.71
N VAL A 119 12.59 -49.17 15.90
CA VAL A 119 11.80 -50.32 16.35
C VAL A 119 12.77 -51.46 16.60
N MET A 120 12.78 -52.06 17.80
CA MET A 120 13.04 -53.49 17.96
C MET A 120 12.64 -54.03 19.35
N LYS A 121 12.34 -55.34 19.35
CA LYS A 121 11.71 -56.19 20.36
C LYS A 121 12.35 -56.25 21.76
N ASP A 122 11.46 -56.45 22.74
CA ASP A 122 11.47 -57.46 23.82
C ASP A 122 12.82 -58.04 24.32
N ASP A 123 13.09 -57.97 25.64
CA ASP A 123 12.94 -59.17 26.49
C ASP A 123 12.95 -58.91 28.02
N GLY A 124 12.03 -59.56 28.75
CA GLY A 124 12.32 -60.22 30.04
C GLY A 124 12.30 -59.50 31.40
N LYS A 125 11.20 -59.68 32.16
CA LYS A 125 11.11 -59.88 33.65
C LYS A 125 11.31 -58.61 34.52
N LYS A 126 10.74 -58.46 35.72
CA LYS A 126 9.70 -59.15 36.55
C LYS A 126 9.40 -58.17 37.72
N ASP A 127 8.26 -58.08 38.41
CA ASP A 127 6.91 -58.71 38.37
C ASP A 127 5.87 -57.55 38.54
N ASP A 128 4.63 -57.59 39.08
CA ASP A 128 3.83 -58.65 39.72
C ASP A 128 2.29 -58.36 39.69
N LYS A 129 1.53 -59.25 40.33
CA LYS A 129 0.18 -59.18 40.94
C LYS A 129 -0.66 -57.89 40.74
N ALA A 130 -1.94 -57.99 40.35
CA ALA A 130 -2.83 -59.15 40.11
C ALA A 130 -4.14 -58.67 39.42
N ASP A 131 -5.02 -59.49 38.84
CA ASP A 131 -4.96 -60.85 38.24
C ASP A 131 -6.27 -60.99 37.38
N ASP A 132 -6.66 -62.20 36.95
CA ASP A 132 -7.97 -62.60 36.38
C ASP A 132 -8.45 -62.15 34.97
N LYS A 133 -9.31 -62.99 34.36
CA LYS A 133 -9.38 -63.18 32.89
C LYS A 133 -10.79 -63.32 32.27
N LYS A 134 -10.84 -62.85 31.00
CA LYS A 134 -11.73 -63.16 29.84
C LYS A 134 -12.39 -64.57 29.79
N PRO A 135 -13.48 -64.79 29.00
CA PRO A 135 -13.72 -64.34 27.61
C PRO A 135 -15.08 -63.62 27.39
N SER A 136 -15.49 -63.09 26.21
CA SER A 136 -15.24 -63.49 24.81
C SER A 136 -15.28 -62.29 23.79
N LYS A 137 -15.50 -62.56 22.48
CA LYS A 137 -15.49 -61.61 21.36
C LYS A 137 -16.89 -61.17 20.90
N SER A 138 -17.02 -59.95 20.39
CA SER A 138 -17.71 -59.64 19.12
C SER A 138 -17.37 -58.21 18.64
N SER A 139 -17.60 -57.94 17.36
CA SER A 139 -17.19 -56.71 16.66
C SER A 139 -18.33 -55.71 16.47
N SER A 140 -18.06 -54.42 16.69
CA SER A 140 -18.90 -53.30 16.26
C SER A 140 -18.10 -52.37 15.35
N ALA A 141 -18.69 -51.93 14.24
CA ALA A 141 -18.06 -51.03 13.27
C ALA A 141 -18.03 -49.57 13.76
N PRO A 142 -17.12 -48.72 13.25
CA PRO A 142 -17.16 -47.28 13.50
C PRO A 142 -18.48 -46.65 13.03
N ALA A 143 -18.96 -45.63 13.75
CA ALA A 143 -20.21 -44.96 13.43
C ALA A 143 -20.15 -44.21 12.08
N GLN A 144 -21.30 -44.19 11.42
CA GLN A 144 -21.54 -43.59 10.10
C GLN A 144 -21.16 -42.11 10.03
N ALA A 145 -20.41 -41.72 9.01
CA ALA A 145 -20.09 -40.31 8.74
C ALA A 145 -21.33 -39.53 8.30
N SER A 146 -21.53 -38.33 8.88
CA SER A 146 -22.53 -37.37 8.43
C SER A 146 -22.18 -36.81 7.04
N PRO A 147 -23.18 -36.48 6.20
CA PRO A 147 -22.96 -36.19 4.79
C PRO A 147 -22.24 -34.86 4.52
N THR A 148 -21.60 -34.82 3.35
CA THR A 148 -20.97 -33.68 2.68
C THR A 148 -21.52 -32.29 3.06
N ALA A 149 -20.66 -31.45 3.64
CA ALA A 149 -20.91 -30.01 3.68
C ALA A 149 -20.98 -29.44 2.26
N GLN A 150 -22.09 -28.78 1.93
CA GLN A 150 -22.18 -28.00 0.69
C GLN A 150 -21.25 -26.78 0.76
N PRO A 151 -20.67 -26.32 -0.37
CA PRO A 151 -19.87 -25.10 -0.39
C PRO A 151 -20.74 -23.90 -0.01
N ASN A 152 -20.42 -23.27 1.13
CA ASN A 152 -21.20 -22.16 1.68
C ASN A 152 -20.87 -20.84 0.95
N PRO A 153 -21.80 -20.20 0.20
CA PRO A 153 -21.48 -19.08 -0.70
C PRO A 153 -21.14 -17.73 -0.03
N ARG A 154 -20.87 -17.72 1.29
CA ARG A 154 -20.61 -16.50 2.09
C ARG A 154 -19.41 -16.61 3.04
N GLY A 155 -18.54 -17.60 2.85
CA GLY A 155 -17.37 -17.86 3.70
C GLY A 155 -16.03 -17.65 3.01
N ASP A 156 -15.78 -16.50 2.38
CA ASP A 156 -14.46 -16.16 1.81
C ASP A 156 -13.66 -15.26 2.75
N SER A 157 -13.08 -15.90 3.76
CA SER A 157 -12.06 -15.31 4.63
C SER A 157 -10.73 -15.29 3.89
N THR A 158 -10.13 -14.10 3.75
CA THR A 158 -8.78 -13.90 3.19
C THR A 158 -7.66 -14.58 3.99
N GLN A 159 -7.95 -15.25 5.11
CA GLN A 159 -6.99 -16.02 5.91
C GLN A 159 -6.99 -17.52 5.54
N ASP A 160 -8.05 -18.04 4.93
CA ASP A 160 -8.27 -19.48 4.69
C ASP A 160 -8.00 -19.91 3.24
N MET A 161 -7.53 -18.98 2.39
CA MET A 161 -7.24 -19.28 0.99
C MET A 161 -6.08 -20.27 0.82
N LYS A 162 -6.34 -21.31 0.02
CA LYS A 162 -5.31 -22.25 -0.46
C LYS A 162 -4.63 -21.73 -1.74
N PRO A 163 -3.38 -22.12 -2.02
CA PRO A 163 -2.70 -21.80 -3.27
C PRO A 163 -3.31 -22.59 -4.43
N THR A 164 -3.34 -21.98 -5.61
CA THR A 164 -3.78 -22.60 -6.87
C THR A 164 -2.67 -23.40 -7.55
N ILE A 165 -1.43 -23.27 -7.07
CA ILE A 165 -0.25 -24.03 -7.50
C ILE A 165 0.30 -24.77 -6.28
N GLU A 166 0.56 -26.07 -6.41
CA GLU A 166 1.08 -26.88 -5.31
C GLU A 166 2.48 -26.42 -4.85
N GLY A 167 2.71 -26.42 -3.54
CA GLY A 167 3.95 -25.95 -2.93
C GLY A 167 4.16 -24.42 -2.94
N TRP A 168 3.23 -23.64 -3.49
CA TRP A 168 3.30 -22.17 -3.49
C TRP A 168 2.59 -21.58 -2.25
N LYS A 169 2.87 -20.31 -1.94
CA LYS A 169 2.29 -19.58 -0.81
C LYS A 169 1.31 -18.52 -1.30
N VAL A 170 0.18 -18.39 -0.63
CA VAL A 170 -0.81 -17.34 -0.96
C VAL A 170 -0.41 -16.01 -0.33
N ILE A 171 -0.45 -14.97 -1.14
CA ILE A 171 -0.43 -13.57 -0.72
C ILE A 171 -1.88 -13.08 -0.76
N THR A 172 -2.42 -12.62 0.37
CA THR A 172 -3.77 -12.04 0.43
C THR A 172 -3.73 -10.59 0.86
N ASN A 173 -4.55 -9.77 0.20
CA ASN A 173 -4.60 -8.32 0.37
C ASN A 173 -6.05 -7.90 0.62
N PRO A 174 -6.51 -7.94 1.90
CA PRO A 174 -7.89 -7.65 2.27
C PRO A 174 -8.32 -6.23 1.91
N LYS A 175 -7.37 -5.27 1.90
CA LYS A 175 -7.65 -3.89 1.53
C LYS A 175 -8.28 -3.80 0.14
N TRP A 176 -7.69 -4.49 -0.85
CA TRP A 176 -8.15 -4.45 -2.24
C TRP A 176 -9.03 -5.64 -2.63
N GLY A 177 -9.28 -6.59 -1.72
CA GLY A 177 -10.04 -7.81 -1.97
C GLY A 177 -9.38 -8.71 -3.04
N THR A 178 -8.07 -8.90 -2.94
CA THR A 178 -7.27 -9.64 -3.95
C THR A 178 -6.35 -10.68 -3.31
N ALA A 179 -6.03 -11.72 -4.06
CA ALA A 179 -5.01 -12.70 -3.72
C ALA A 179 -4.23 -13.15 -4.96
N PHE A 180 -3.03 -13.68 -4.74
CA PHE A 180 -2.19 -14.34 -5.75
C PHE A 180 -1.21 -15.30 -5.06
N ASP A 181 -0.57 -16.18 -5.81
CA ASP A 181 0.38 -17.16 -5.27
C ASP A 181 1.81 -16.84 -5.70
N VAL A 182 2.77 -17.04 -4.80
CA VAL A 182 4.21 -16.93 -5.07
C VAL A 182 4.95 -18.22 -4.70
N PRO A 183 6.12 -18.50 -5.30
CA PRO A 183 6.98 -19.60 -4.89
C PRO A 183 7.31 -19.58 -3.37
N SER A 184 7.62 -20.76 -2.82
CA SER A 184 7.79 -20.96 -1.38
C SER A 184 8.96 -20.21 -0.74
N ASP A 185 9.89 -19.68 -1.52
CA ASP A 185 11.08 -18.91 -1.11
C ASP A 185 10.87 -17.37 -1.11
N TRP A 186 9.67 -16.88 -1.46
CA TRP A 186 9.33 -15.45 -1.34
C TRP A 186 8.84 -15.11 0.09
N GLU A 187 9.31 -14.01 0.69
CA GLU A 187 8.85 -13.56 2.01
C GLU A 187 7.57 -12.71 1.87
N PHE A 188 6.46 -13.16 2.46
CA PHE A 188 5.25 -12.36 2.61
C PHE A 188 5.33 -11.50 3.88
N LYS A 189 5.24 -10.18 3.77
CA LYS A 189 5.28 -9.29 4.96
C LYS A 189 3.98 -9.33 5.78
N GLY A 190 2.86 -9.72 5.17
CA GLY A 190 1.54 -9.76 5.79
C GLY A 190 0.60 -8.64 5.29
N PRO A 191 -0.72 -8.78 5.50
CA PRO A 191 -1.75 -7.95 4.85
C PRO A 191 -1.78 -6.49 5.31
N SER A 192 -1.23 -6.18 6.48
CA SER A 192 -1.15 -4.82 7.05
C SER A 192 0.05 -4.00 6.55
N TRP A 193 1.02 -4.63 5.89
CA TRP A 193 2.22 -3.94 5.41
C TRP A 193 1.97 -3.21 4.09
N ALA A 194 2.75 -2.14 3.89
CA ALA A 194 2.94 -1.51 2.60
C ALA A 194 4.44 -1.59 2.21
N GLY A 195 4.70 -1.50 0.91
CA GLY A 195 6.05 -1.48 0.33
C GLY A 195 6.04 -0.65 -0.95
N GLY A 196 7.18 -0.07 -1.31
CA GLY A 196 7.25 0.92 -2.38
C GLY A 196 8.58 1.64 -2.43
N PHE A 197 8.64 2.70 -3.24
CA PHE A 197 9.83 3.51 -3.46
C PHE A 197 9.52 5.00 -3.23
N GLU A 198 10.53 5.72 -2.74
CA GLU A 198 10.54 7.17 -2.53
C GLU A 198 11.39 7.84 -3.61
N ASP A 199 11.26 9.16 -3.81
CA ASP A 199 12.12 9.88 -4.76
C ASP A 199 13.48 10.12 -4.10
N HIS A 200 14.58 9.65 -4.69
CA HIS A 200 15.92 9.83 -4.12
C HIS A 200 16.33 11.31 -4.00
N ALA A 201 15.69 12.22 -4.77
CA ALA A 201 15.90 13.67 -4.64
C ALA A 201 15.03 14.32 -3.53
N ASN A 202 14.06 13.60 -2.96
CA ASN A 202 13.21 14.06 -1.86
C ASN A 202 12.65 12.87 -1.05
N PRO A 203 13.50 12.15 -0.27
CA PRO A 203 13.07 10.97 0.48
C PRO A 203 12.01 11.30 1.55
N THR A 204 12.03 12.51 2.12
CA THR A 204 11.01 13.00 3.05
C THR A 204 9.68 13.39 2.37
N GLY A 205 9.52 13.12 1.06
CA GLY A 205 8.35 13.47 0.27
C GLY A 205 7.18 12.47 0.40
N LYS A 206 6.22 12.56 -0.53
CA LYS A 206 5.25 11.47 -0.75
C LYS A 206 5.95 10.38 -1.59
N PRO A 207 5.88 9.09 -1.20
CA PRO A 207 6.43 7.99 -2.01
C PRO A 207 5.92 8.00 -3.45
N ILE A 208 6.81 7.74 -4.41
CA ILE A 208 6.52 7.77 -5.86
C ILE A 208 5.65 6.60 -6.30
N ILE A 209 5.79 5.44 -5.67
CA ILE A 209 4.93 4.27 -5.89
C ILE A 209 4.89 3.41 -4.63
N MET A 210 3.74 2.79 -4.36
CA MET A 210 3.54 1.88 -3.23
C MET A 210 2.46 0.86 -3.55
N GLN A 211 2.53 -0.31 -2.92
CA GLN A 211 1.53 -1.39 -2.88
C GLN A 211 1.31 -1.86 -1.44
N SER A 212 0.16 -2.47 -1.14
CA SER A 212 -0.11 -3.15 0.13
C SER A 212 0.07 -4.66 0.03
N ALA A 213 0.18 -5.32 1.19
CA ALA A 213 0.42 -6.75 1.35
C ALA A 213 1.61 -7.28 0.49
N PRO A 214 2.80 -6.63 0.55
CA PRO A 214 3.91 -7.00 -0.32
C PRO A 214 4.51 -8.36 0.00
N ALA A 215 4.99 -9.03 -1.04
CA ALA A 215 5.88 -10.18 -0.96
C ALA A 215 7.18 -9.92 -1.74
N TYR A 216 8.31 -10.35 -1.18
CA TYR A 216 9.65 -10.07 -1.72
C TYR A 216 10.44 -11.34 -2.00
N TYR A 217 11.16 -11.35 -3.12
CA TYR A 217 12.11 -12.40 -3.46
C TYR A 217 13.51 -12.01 -3.01
N LYS A 218 14.14 -12.85 -2.18
CA LYS A 218 15.47 -12.60 -1.58
C LYS A 218 15.57 -11.16 -1.03
N PRO A 219 14.86 -10.83 0.07
CA PRO A 219 14.77 -9.46 0.61
C PRO A 219 16.10 -8.86 1.13
N LYS A 220 17.18 -9.64 1.10
CA LYS A 220 18.57 -9.24 1.37
C LYS A 220 19.47 -9.81 0.26
N TRP A 221 19.15 -9.50 -1.01
CA TRP A 221 19.92 -10.01 -2.15
C TRP A 221 21.25 -9.26 -2.30
N CYS A 222 21.20 -7.95 -2.09
CA CYS A 222 22.37 -7.10 -1.94
C CYS A 222 22.22 -6.31 -0.65
N THR A 223 23.34 -6.01 0.02
CA THR A 223 23.38 -5.26 1.28
C THR A 223 24.58 -4.32 1.22
N GLU A 224 24.39 -3.02 1.40
CA GLU A 224 25.46 -2.03 1.33
C GLU A 224 25.29 -0.84 2.26
N ASP A 225 26.43 -0.28 2.69
CA ASP A 225 26.53 1.00 3.37
C ASP A 225 26.84 2.04 2.29
N SER A 226 25.78 2.66 1.76
CA SER A 226 25.80 3.50 0.55
C SER A 226 26.36 4.91 0.81
N ASN A 227 26.27 5.39 2.06
CA ASN A 227 26.68 6.73 2.47
C ASN A 227 27.94 6.74 3.37
N HIS A 228 28.42 5.56 3.79
CA HIS A 228 29.54 5.34 4.70
C HIS A 228 29.33 5.85 6.14
N ASP A 229 28.08 5.81 6.63
CA ASP A 229 27.73 6.15 8.02
C ASP A 229 27.75 4.94 9.00
N GLY A 230 27.94 3.72 8.47
CA GLY A 230 28.00 2.47 9.24
C GLY A 230 26.68 1.70 9.33
N ASN A 231 25.57 2.23 8.82
CA ASN A 231 24.31 1.50 8.65
C ASN A 231 24.29 0.81 7.28
N THR A 232 23.64 -0.36 7.18
CA THR A 232 23.51 -1.07 5.90
C THR A 232 22.07 -1.10 5.42
N GLU A 233 21.87 -0.70 4.17
CA GLU A 233 20.62 -0.83 3.42
C GLU A 233 20.59 -2.20 2.72
N ASP A 234 19.42 -2.84 2.67
CA ASP A 234 19.21 -4.11 1.95
C ASP A 234 18.36 -3.87 0.70
N THR A 235 18.70 -4.54 -0.40
CA THR A 235 17.95 -4.54 -1.65
C THR A 235 17.38 -5.93 -1.92
N GLU A 236 16.08 -6.02 -2.18
CA GLU A 236 15.43 -7.24 -2.67
C GLU A 236 15.68 -7.48 -4.17
N LEU A 237 15.59 -8.75 -4.61
CA LEU A 237 15.75 -9.09 -6.02
C LEU A 237 14.44 -8.95 -6.84
N ALA A 238 13.30 -9.00 -6.15
CA ALA A 238 11.97 -8.70 -6.70
C ALA A 238 10.98 -8.36 -5.60
N GLY A 239 9.94 -7.59 -5.93
CA GLY A 239 8.81 -7.33 -5.05
C GLY A 239 7.48 -7.33 -5.79
N THR A 240 6.40 -7.74 -5.13
CA THR A 240 5.05 -7.86 -5.71
C THR A 240 3.95 -7.61 -4.69
N GLY A 241 2.78 -7.13 -5.14
CA GLY A 241 1.65 -6.77 -4.29
C GLY A 241 0.51 -6.13 -5.10
N THR A 242 -0.46 -5.52 -4.40
CA THR A 242 -1.62 -4.85 -5.04
C THR A 242 -1.77 -3.41 -4.54
N LYS A 243 -2.15 -2.50 -5.45
CA LYS A 243 -2.49 -1.10 -5.18
C LYS A 243 -3.88 -0.77 -5.74
N GLY A 244 -4.60 0.17 -5.13
CA GLY A 244 -5.73 0.86 -5.77
C GLY A 244 -5.26 1.80 -6.89
N ALA A 245 -6.15 2.11 -7.82
CA ALA A 245 -5.87 2.93 -8.99
C ALA A 245 -6.96 4.02 -9.18
N ASP A 246 -7.26 4.71 -8.08
CA ASP A 246 -8.30 5.73 -8.01
C ASP A 246 -8.07 6.85 -9.05
N GLY A 247 -9.14 7.24 -9.74
CA GLY A 247 -9.09 8.21 -10.84
C GLY A 247 -8.77 7.65 -12.23
N ALA A 248 -8.33 6.39 -12.34
CA ALA A 248 -8.20 5.72 -13.64
C ALA A 248 -9.58 5.49 -14.30
N LYS A 249 -9.64 5.57 -15.64
CA LYS A 249 -10.88 5.46 -16.43
C LYS A 249 -11.10 4.06 -17.00
N ASN A 250 -10.02 3.32 -17.24
CA ASN A 250 -10.01 1.98 -17.82
C ASN A 250 -8.77 1.20 -17.35
N THR A 251 -8.71 -0.10 -17.64
CA THR A 251 -7.62 -0.98 -17.20
C THR A 251 -6.29 -0.72 -17.91
N ASP A 252 -6.30 -0.18 -19.13
CA ASP A 252 -5.08 0.21 -19.85
C ASP A 252 -4.37 1.35 -19.10
N GLU A 253 -5.11 2.38 -18.71
CA GLU A 253 -4.62 3.53 -17.93
C GLU A 253 -4.10 3.11 -16.55
N VAL A 254 -4.72 2.11 -15.90
CA VAL A 254 -4.21 1.53 -14.65
C VAL A 254 -2.84 0.89 -14.84
N ALA A 255 -2.64 0.14 -15.93
CA ALA A 255 -1.42 -0.59 -16.18
C ALA A 255 -0.29 0.30 -16.69
N GLU A 256 -0.57 1.16 -17.69
CA GLU A 256 0.41 2.06 -18.32
C GLU A 256 0.91 3.14 -17.36
N ASN A 257 0.04 3.72 -16.52
CA ASN A 257 0.45 4.80 -15.62
C ASN A 257 1.24 4.30 -14.39
N GLN A 258 1.22 3.00 -14.06
CA GLN A 258 1.88 2.47 -12.85
C GLN A 258 3.16 1.67 -13.14
N VAL A 259 3.20 0.88 -14.21
CA VAL A 259 4.37 0.03 -14.51
C VAL A 259 5.72 0.77 -14.67
N PRO A 260 5.81 2.04 -15.17
CA PRO A 260 7.12 2.70 -15.29
C PRO A 260 7.65 3.22 -13.94
N TRP A 261 6.78 3.49 -12.96
CA TRP A 261 7.23 3.95 -11.64
C TRP A 261 7.90 2.84 -10.83
N TRP A 262 7.47 1.59 -11.03
CA TRP A 262 8.14 0.42 -10.48
C TRP A 262 9.55 0.22 -11.06
N VAL A 263 9.76 0.51 -12.35
CA VAL A 263 11.12 0.49 -12.95
C VAL A 263 11.94 1.70 -12.50
N TYR A 264 11.35 2.90 -12.51
CA TYR A 264 12.02 4.12 -12.08
C TYR A 264 12.53 4.01 -10.64
N GLY A 265 11.63 3.72 -9.70
CA GLY A 265 11.90 3.75 -8.27
C GLY A 265 12.94 2.73 -7.83
N ALA A 266 12.89 1.53 -8.40
CA ALA A 266 13.76 0.42 -8.01
C ALA A 266 15.13 0.39 -8.72
N TYR A 267 15.25 0.98 -9.92
CA TYR A 267 16.43 0.73 -10.79
C TYR A 267 17.03 1.94 -11.48
N THR A 268 16.30 3.04 -11.72
CA THR A 268 16.80 4.07 -12.67
C THR A 268 16.91 5.48 -12.10
N GLN A 269 16.55 5.73 -10.83
CA GLN A 269 16.60 7.07 -10.26
C GLN A 269 18.01 7.71 -10.40
N PRO A 270 18.14 8.97 -10.90
CA PRO A 270 17.08 9.91 -11.28
C PRO A 270 16.69 9.88 -12.78
N ASP A 271 17.28 9.01 -13.60
CA ASP A 271 17.05 8.97 -15.05
C ASP A 271 15.75 8.24 -15.43
N LYS A 272 14.86 8.92 -16.15
CA LYS A 272 13.61 8.36 -16.68
C LYS A 272 13.70 8.00 -18.17
N ASN A 273 14.79 8.35 -18.85
CA ASN A 273 14.92 8.24 -20.31
C ASN A 273 15.26 6.83 -20.79
N ILE A 274 15.89 6.01 -19.94
CA ILE A 274 16.21 4.60 -20.25
C ILE A 274 15.02 3.62 -20.06
N ILE A 275 13.89 4.09 -19.51
CA ILE A 275 12.70 3.26 -19.27
C ILE A 275 11.94 3.06 -20.58
N LYS A 276 11.89 1.81 -21.06
CA LYS A 276 11.13 1.37 -22.22
C LYS A 276 9.83 0.73 -21.74
N MET A 277 8.70 1.09 -22.35
CA MET A 277 7.40 0.46 -22.08
C MET A 277 6.85 -0.25 -23.32
N VAL A 278 6.11 -1.33 -23.08
CA VAL A 278 5.20 -1.94 -24.05
C VAL A 278 3.79 -1.48 -23.71
N LYS A 279 3.00 -1.10 -24.73
CA LYS A 279 1.59 -0.72 -24.56
C LYS A 279 0.80 -1.82 -23.82
N PRO A 280 -0.21 -1.47 -23.02
CA PRO A 280 -1.11 -2.45 -22.42
C PRO A 280 -1.72 -3.38 -23.48
N VAL A 281 -1.84 -4.65 -23.12
CA VAL A 281 -2.58 -5.66 -23.91
C VAL A 281 -3.68 -6.29 -23.04
N PRO A 282 -4.84 -6.66 -23.61
CA PRO A 282 -5.85 -7.41 -22.88
C PRO A 282 -5.30 -8.72 -22.31
N TYR A 283 -5.63 -9.01 -21.05
CA TYR A 283 -5.21 -10.22 -20.36
C TYR A 283 -6.36 -10.80 -19.52
N THR A 284 -6.29 -12.11 -19.23
CA THR A 284 -7.25 -12.78 -18.36
C THR A 284 -6.52 -13.80 -17.48
N THR A 285 -6.73 -13.72 -16.17
CA THR A 285 -6.11 -14.65 -15.20
C THR A 285 -6.79 -16.02 -15.24
N LYS A 286 -6.18 -17.05 -14.65
CA LYS A 286 -6.82 -18.39 -14.58
C LYS A 286 -8.09 -18.42 -13.72
N SER A 287 -8.31 -17.42 -12.87
CA SER A 287 -9.57 -17.23 -12.13
C SER A 287 -10.59 -16.38 -12.89
N GLY A 288 -10.35 -16.04 -14.16
CA GLY A 288 -11.28 -15.29 -15.00
C GLY A 288 -11.30 -13.77 -14.76
N ILE A 289 -10.33 -13.18 -14.05
CA ILE A 289 -10.23 -11.71 -13.98
C ILE A 289 -9.77 -11.18 -15.34
N VAL A 290 -10.62 -10.40 -16.00
CA VAL A 290 -10.29 -9.67 -17.23
C VAL A 290 -9.71 -8.30 -16.87
N GLY A 291 -8.68 -7.88 -17.60
CA GLY A 291 -8.06 -6.56 -17.45
C GLY A 291 -6.98 -6.32 -18.51
N SER A 292 -6.05 -5.41 -18.22
CA SER A 292 -4.98 -5.03 -19.14
C SER A 292 -3.61 -5.19 -18.49
N LEU A 293 -2.64 -5.64 -19.28
CA LEU A 293 -1.31 -6.02 -18.85
C LEU A 293 -0.26 -5.15 -19.55
N ALA A 294 0.46 -4.33 -18.78
CA ALA A 294 1.59 -3.54 -19.25
C ALA A 294 2.92 -4.10 -18.73
N ARG A 295 4.00 -3.88 -19.48
CA ARG A 295 5.37 -4.24 -19.08
C ARG A 295 6.32 -3.08 -19.36
N ALA A 296 7.26 -2.84 -18.44
CA ALA A 296 8.33 -1.87 -18.59
C ALA A 296 9.69 -2.49 -18.25
N SER A 297 10.76 -1.92 -18.81
CA SER A 297 12.15 -2.35 -18.57
C SER A 297 13.13 -1.22 -18.77
N ALA A 298 14.24 -1.25 -18.03
CA ALA A 298 15.39 -0.37 -18.23
C ALA A 298 16.66 -1.22 -18.40
N THR A 299 17.50 -0.79 -19.33
CA THR A 299 18.71 -1.54 -19.75
C THR A 299 19.88 -0.58 -19.93
N GLY A 300 21.05 -0.89 -19.39
CA GLY A 300 22.19 0.02 -19.34
C GLY A 300 22.09 1.03 -18.19
N VAL A 301 21.56 0.62 -17.04
CA VAL A 301 21.53 1.43 -15.81
C VAL A 301 22.94 1.84 -15.42
N LYS A 302 23.14 3.14 -15.16
CA LYS A 302 24.44 3.68 -14.77
C LYS A 302 24.76 3.24 -13.34
N LYS A 303 25.62 2.24 -13.20
CA LYS A 303 26.11 1.79 -11.89
C LYS A 303 26.86 2.91 -11.15
N THR A 304 26.38 3.17 -9.94
CA THR A 304 26.94 4.02 -8.90
C THR A 304 27.32 3.20 -7.66
N SER A 305 26.59 2.13 -7.38
CA SER A 305 26.86 1.15 -6.33
C SER A 305 27.09 -0.28 -6.87
N LYS A 306 27.26 -1.26 -5.98
CA LYS A 306 27.32 -2.69 -6.35
C LYS A 306 25.92 -3.33 -6.47
N CYS A 307 24.89 -2.74 -5.86
CA CYS A 307 23.51 -3.22 -5.92
C CYS A 307 22.75 -2.73 -7.16
N ASP A 308 23.23 -1.68 -7.84
CA ASP A 308 22.65 -1.16 -9.09
C ASP A 308 22.51 -2.23 -10.19
N THR A 309 21.31 -2.36 -10.76
CA THR A 309 20.98 -3.37 -11.78
C THR A 309 20.06 -2.83 -12.86
N ASP A 310 20.15 -3.43 -14.06
CA ASP A 310 19.09 -3.32 -15.07
C ASP A 310 17.82 -4.00 -14.51
N GLY A 311 16.62 -3.52 -14.83
CA GLY A 311 15.41 -4.00 -14.18
C GLY A 311 14.16 -3.96 -15.04
N LYS A 312 13.13 -4.70 -14.61
CA LYS A 312 11.83 -4.82 -15.28
C LYS A 312 10.67 -4.77 -14.30
N ALA A 313 9.50 -4.38 -14.79
CA ALA A 313 8.24 -4.47 -14.07
C ALA A 313 7.09 -4.91 -14.97
N VAL A 314 6.10 -5.54 -14.35
CA VAL A 314 4.85 -5.97 -14.94
C VAL A 314 3.72 -5.44 -14.06
N THR A 315 2.69 -4.83 -14.67
CA THR A 315 1.48 -4.40 -13.95
C THR A 315 0.25 -4.91 -14.70
N PHE A 316 -0.65 -5.57 -13.96
CA PHE A 316 -1.96 -5.98 -14.42
C PHE A 316 -3.02 -5.09 -13.76
N GLY A 317 -3.68 -4.26 -14.56
CA GLY A 317 -4.79 -3.41 -14.15
C GLY A 317 -6.13 -4.12 -14.35
N PHE A 318 -6.96 -4.19 -13.33
CA PHE A 318 -8.26 -4.87 -13.35
C PHE A 318 -9.26 -4.20 -12.39
N LYS A 319 -10.45 -4.79 -12.23
CA LYS A 319 -11.45 -4.35 -11.25
C LYS A 319 -11.59 -5.35 -10.10
N ASN A 320 -11.64 -4.84 -8.87
CA ASN A 320 -11.88 -5.64 -7.68
C ASN A 320 -13.37 -6.06 -7.53
N ALA A 321 -13.72 -6.72 -6.43
CA ALA A 321 -15.09 -7.19 -6.17
C ALA A 321 -16.13 -6.05 -5.91
N LYS A 322 -15.70 -4.82 -5.63
CA LYS A 322 -16.57 -3.62 -5.58
C LYS A 322 -16.75 -2.97 -6.96
N GLY A 323 -15.85 -3.25 -7.90
CA GLY A 323 -15.76 -2.61 -9.21
C GLY A 323 -14.73 -1.48 -9.30
N ASP A 324 -13.96 -1.23 -8.23
CA ASP A 324 -12.89 -0.23 -8.19
C ASP A 324 -11.70 -0.71 -9.02
N PHE A 325 -10.96 0.22 -9.61
CA PHE A 325 -9.74 -0.12 -10.35
C PHE A 325 -8.58 -0.44 -9.39
N VAL A 326 -7.91 -1.55 -9.63
CA VAL A 326 -6.77 -2.03 -8.85
C VAL A 326 -5.66 -2.54 -9.78
N ALA A 327 -4.42 -2.44 -9.32
CA ALA A 327 -3.22 -2.87 -10.01
C ALA A 327 -2.49 -3.93 -9.18
N TRP A 328 -2.39 -5.15 -9.69
CA TRP A 328 -1.36 -6.09 -9.24
C TRP A 328 -0.06 -5.75 -9.96
N SER A 329 1.07 -5.72 -9.25
CA SER A 329 2.37 -5.43 -9.84
C SER A 329 3.46 -6.38 -9.36
N LEU A 330 4.49 -6.55 -10.18
CA LEU A 330 5.74 -7.21 -9.82
C LEU A 330 6.91 -6.49 -10.51
N TYR A 331 7.94 -6.13 -9.75
CA TYR A 331 9.22 -5.64 -10.26
C TYR A 331 10.35 -6.62 -9.91
N SER A 332 11.38 -6.71 -10.75
CA SER A 332 12.56 -7.54 -10.50
C SER A 332 13.78 -7.05 -11.27
N ALA A 333 14.96 -7.25 -10.65
CA ALA A 333 16.24 -7.01 -11.29
C ALA A 333 16.49 -8.01 -12.43
N THR A 334 17.37 -7.64 -13.34
CA THR A 334 17.75 -8.40 -14.55
C THR A 334 19.25 -8.35 -14.75
N GLY A 335 19.79 -9.23 -15.61
CA GLY A 335 21.23 -9.34 -15.84
C GLY A 335 22.05 -9.86 -14.64
N VAL A 336 21.40 -10.36 -13.58
CA VAL A 336 22.04 -10.84 -12.35
C VAL A 336 21.66 -12.28 -11.98
N ASN A 337 22.53 -12.93 -11.22
CA ASN A 337 22.41 -14.34 -10.87
C ASN A 337 21.14 -14.64 -10.05
N GLY A 338 20.27 -15.49 -10.62
CA GLY A 338 19.00 -15.87 -10.01
C GLY A 338 17.92 -14.81 -10.06
N ALA A 339 17.99 -13.85 -11.00
CA ALA A 339 16.90 -12.94 -11.36
C ALA A 339 15.60 -13.70 -11.71
N VAL A 340 14.44 -13.07 -11.48
CA VAL A 340 13.14 -13.74 -11.69
C VAL A 340 12.84 -13.86 -13.18
N THR A 341 12.66 -15.10 -13.67
CA THR A 341 12.35 -15.37 -15.08
C THR A 341 10.95 -14.86 -15.45
N ASP A 342 10.74 -14.48 -16.71
CA ASP A 342 9.43 -14.04 -17.17
C ASP A 342 8.37 -15.16 -17.07
N GLU A 343 8.77 -16.43 -17.23
CA GLU A 343 7.91 -17.58 -16.93
C GLU A 343 7.43 -17.58 -15.47
N THR A 344 8.31 -17.29 -14.51
CA THR A 344 7.92 -17.18 -13.09
C THR A 344 6.96 -16.02 -12.85
N ILE A 345 7.21 -14.86 -13.48
CA ILE A 345 6.36 -13.67 -13.35
C ILE A 345 4.96 -13.93 -13.93
N ASP A 346 4.89 -14.47 -15.15
CA ASP A 346 3.64 -14.79 -15.83
C ASP A 346 2.88 -15.93 -15.12
N LYS A 347 3.61 -16.87 -14.49
CA LYS A 347 3.03 -17.92 -13.64
C LYS A 347 2.41 -17.34 -12.37
N ILE A 348 3.08 -16.43 -11.66
CA ILE A 348 2.52 -15.67 -10.52
C ILE A 348 1.27 -14.90 -10.97
N LEU A 349 1.39 -14.07 -12.01
CA LEU A 349 0.30 -13.30 -12.62
C LEU A 349 -0.92 -14.18 -12.97
N SER A 350 -0.71 -15.39 -13.47
CA SER A 350 -1.79 -16.31 -13.82
C SER A 350 -2.68 -16.72 -12.64
N THR A 351 -2.20 -16.56 -11.39
CA THR A 351 -2.92 -16.91 -10.15
C THR A 351 -3.67 -15.74 -9.49
N VAL A 352 -3.53 -14.52 -10.03
CA VAL A 352 -4.18 -13.31 -9.51
C VAL A 352 -5.70 -13.47 -9.56
N ARG A 353 -6.33 -13.32 -8.40
CA ARG A 353 -7.75 -13.62 -8.15
C ARG A 353 -8.36 -12.64 -7.15
N LEU A 354 -9.69 -12.59 -7.11
CA LEU A 354 -10.43 -11.86 -6.08
C LEU A 354 -10.44 -12.69 -4.80
N ALA A 355 -10.47 -12.02 -3.65
CA ALA A 355 -10.46 -12.65 -2.33
C ALA A 355 -11.22 -11.79 -1.31
N GLY A 356 -12.36 -12.28 -0.86
CA GLY A 356 -13.25 -11.60 0.06
C GLY A 356 -13.87 -10.30 -0.50
N GLN A 357 -14.32 -9.43 0.41
CA GLN A 357 -14.75 -8.07 0.09
C GLN A 357 -13.63 -7.07 0.44
N PRO A 358 -13.28 -6.12 -0.45
CA PRO A 358 -12.27 -5.10 -0.17
C PRO A 358 -12.62 -4.25 1.06
N THR A 359 -11.66 -4.06 1.97
CA THR A 359 -11.82 -3.23 3.18
C THR A 359 -11.30 -1.79 3.02
N GLY A 360 -10.54 -1.52 1.96
CA GLY A 360 -10.10 -0.17 1.55
C GLY A 360 -11.09 0.54 0.64
#